data_AF-A0A4Y4D2T3-F1
#
_entry.id   AF-A0A4Y4D2T3-F1
#
_cell.length_a   1.000
_cell.length_b   1.000
_cell.length_c   1.000
_cell.angle_alpha   90.00
_cell.angle_beta   90.00
_cell.angle_gamma   90.00
#
_symmetry.space_group_name_H-M   'P 1'
#
loop_
_entity.id
_entity.type
_entity.pdbx_description
1 polymer ?
#
loop_
_entity_poly.entity_id
_entity_poly.type
_entity_poly.pdbx_seq_one_letter_code
_entity_poly.pdbx_strand_id
1 'polypeptide(L)'
;MVIGNLAATSHGSAIILSGPGFDPRAALRAVSQEKATSVYGVPTMFIAELELPDFGDYDLSSLRSDVMAGSPCPMEVMRKVIDKMHMSEVAICYGMTETSPVSFQTRADDSLDRCVETVGRVHPPVEVKIVDPSVGETVPRGTVGEFHTRGYSVRRAAGVRRRRPARPSIPTAGCTPGTST
;
A
#
# COMPACT_ATOMS: atom_id res chain seq x y z
N MET A 1 -6.88 2.19 9.40
CA MET A 1 -7.25 3.61 9.58
C MET A 1 -6.22 4.64 9.12
N VAL A 2 -4.91 4.35 9.04
CA VAL A 2 -3.92 5.41 8.76
C VAL A 2 -4.05 5.97 7.33
N ILE A 3 -4.07 5.12 6.30
CA ILE A 3 -4.13 5.54 4.88
C ILE A 3 -5.38 6.39 4.60
N GLY A 4 -6.58 5.89 4.94
CA GLY A 4 -7.83 6.60 4.64
C GLY A 4 -7.89 8.00 5.26
N ASN A 5 -7.47 8.15 6.52
CA ASN A 5 -7.42 9.46 7.17
C ASN A 5 -6.41 10.41 6.51
N LEU A 6 -5.20 9.93 6.21
CA LEU A 6 -4.18 10.75 5.56
C LEU A 6 -4.59 11.15 4.14
N ALA A 7 -5.15 10.23 3.37
CA ALA A 7 -5.65 10.48 2.03
C ALA A 7 -6.76 11.55 2.05
N ALA A 8 -7.77 11.37 2.90
CA ALA A 8 -8.87 12.33 3.02
C ALA A 8 -8.40 13.71 3.49
N THR A 9 -7.55 13.76 4.52
CA THR A 9 -7.04 15.04 5.06
C THR A 9 -6.17 15.78 4.05
N SER A 10 -5.32 15.08 3.29
CA SER A 10 -4.41 15.71 2.32
C SER A 10 -5.11 16.17 1.04
N HIS A 11 -6.25 15.57 0.68
CA HIS A 11 -7.00 15.88 -0.54
C HIS A 11 -8.33 16.60 -0.28
N GLY A 12 -8.61 16.98 0.97
CA GLY A 12 -9.85 17.66 1.35
C GLY A 12 -11.12 16.82 1.13
N SER A 13 -11.01 15.50 1.24
CA SER A 13 -12.13 14.58 1.07
C SER A 13 -12.93 14.40 2.37
N ALA A 14 -14.19 13.98 2.25
CA ALA A 14 -15.00 13.61 3.40
C ALA A 14 -14.48 12.33 4.07
N ILE A 15 -14.51 12.30 5.41
CA ILE A 15 -14.22 11.11 6.21
C ILE A 15 -15.54 10.57 6.74
N ILE A 16 -15.89 9.35 6.33
CA ILE A 16 -17.12 8.68 6.75
C ILE A 16 -16.74 7.59 7.75
N LEU A 17 -17.28 7.68 8.96
CA LEU A 17 -17.09 6.69 10.02
C LEU A 17 -18.38 5.89 10.17
N SER A 18 -18.39 4.65 9.69
CA SER A 18 -19.58 3.79 9.77
C SER A 18 -19.91 3.31 11.19
N GLY A 19 -18.95 3.42 12.13
CA GLY A 19 -19.13 3.05 13.53
C GLY A 19 -17.82 3.02 14.33
N PRO A 20 -17.87 2.62 15.62
CA PRO A 20 -16.69 2.51 16.48
C PRO A 20 -15.79 1.30 16.14
N GLY A 21 -16.29 0.36 15.34
CA GLY A 21 -15.59 -0.83 14.86
C GLY A 21 -16.16 -1.27 13.51
N PHE A 22 -15.58 -2.32 12.93
CA PHE A 22 -16.06 -2.85 11.67
C PHE A 22 -17.40 -3.59 11.86
N ASP A 23 -18.40 -3.18 11.09
CA ASP A 23 -19.65 -3.89 10.85
C ASP A 23 -19.93 -3.81 9.34
N PRO A 24 -20.03 -4.93 8.61
CA PRO A 24 -20.16 -4.93 7.15
C PRO A 24 -21.43 -4.20 6.70
N ARG A 25 -22.53 -4.36 7.46
CA ARG A 25 -23.80 -3.73 7.15
C ARG A 25 -23.76 -2.22 7.32
N ALA A 26 -23.14 -1.73 8.39
CA ALA A 26 -22.91 -0.31 8.61
C ALA A 26 -21.99 0.29 7.56
N ALA A 27 -20.94 -0.43 7.14
CA ALA A 27 -20.05 0.00 6.07
C ALA A 27 -20.81 0.21 4.75
N LEU A 28 -21.56 -0.80 4.27
CA LEU A 28 -22.32 -0.68 3.01
C LEU A 28 -23.44 0.37 3.08
N ARG A 29 -24.14 0.48 4.22
CA ARG A 29 -25.12 1.55 4.44
C ARG A 29 -24.48 2.93 4.32
N ALA A 30 -23.33 3.14 4.97
CA ALA A 30 -22.63 4.41 4.93
C ALA A 30 -22.16 4.75 3.51
N VAL A 31 -21.62 3.77 2.77
CA VAL A 31 -21.26 3.95 1.35
C VAL A 31 -22.46 4.40 0.54
N SER A 32 -23.59 3.69 0.67
CA SER A 32 -24.79 3.96 -0.13
C SER A 32 -25.44 5.31 0.20
N GLN A 33 -25.54 5.67 1.48
CA GLN A 33 -26.17 6.92 1.93
C GLN A 33 -25.32 8.15 1.62
N GLU A 34 -24.02 8.07 1.87
CA GLU A 34 -23.09 9.20 1.71
C GLU A 34 -22.46 9.26 0.32
N LYS A 35 -22.79 8.29 -0.54
CA LYS A 35 -22.19 8.13 -1.88
C LYS A 35 -20.66 8.11 -1.81
N ALA A 36 -20.13 7.31 -0.88
CA ALA A 36 -18.69 7.21 -0.69
C ALA A 36 -18.03 6.74 -1.99
N THR A 37 -16.91 7.36 -2.37
CA THR A 37 -16.18 7.00 -3.59
C THR A 37 -15.08 5.98 -3.36
N SER A 38 -14.80 5.67 -2.09
CA SER A 38 -13.70 4.83 -1.63
C SER A 38 -14.09 4.11 -0.34
N VAL A 39 -13.86 2.80 -0.27
CA VAL A 39 -13.94 1.98 0.97
C VAL A 39 -12.72 1.05 1.15
N TYR A 40 -11.97 1.19 2.25
CA TYR A 40 -10.71 0.48 2.45
C TYR A 40 -10.82 -0.59 3.55
N GLY A 41 -10.08 -1.68 3.40
CA GLY A 41 -10.14 -2.78 4.35
C GLY A 41 -9.10 -3.86 4.12
N VAL A 42 -9.15 -4.87 4.97
CA VAL A 42 -8.44 -6.14 4.75
C VAL A 42 -9.34 -7.07 3.92
N PRO A 43 -8.80 -8.09 3.21
CA PRO A 43 -9.62 -9.00 2.39
C PRO A 43 -10.82 -9.62 3.11
N THR A 44 -10.69 -9.94 4.40
CA THR A 44 -11.78 -10.53 5.19
C THR A 44 -12.95 -9.57 5.42
N MET A 45 -12.73 -8.25 5.42
CA MET A 45 -13.81 -7.26 5.54
C MET A 45 -14.67 -7.25 4.27
N PHE A 46 -14.03 -7.24 3.10
CA PHE A 46 -14.75 -7.31 1.81
C PHE A 46 -15.50 -8.62 1.64
N ILE A 47 -14.92 -9.76 2.09
CA ILE A 47 -15.64 -11.04 2.11
C ILE A 47 -16.91 -10.92 2.95
N ALA A 48 -16.81 -10.38 4.17
CA ALA A 48 -17.96 -10.23 5.06
C ALA A 48 -19.06 -9.31 4.48
N GLU A 49 -18.67 -8.25 3.78
CA GLU A 49 -19.60 -7.37 3.06
C GLU A 49 -20.30 -8.11 1.91
N LEU A 50 -19.53 -8.80 1.06
CA LEU A 50 -20.04 -9.55 -0.09
C LEU A 50 -20.95 -10.73 0.29
N GLU A 51 -20.81 -11.27 1.50
CA GLU A 51 -21.59 -12.38 2.04
C GLU A 51 -22.88 -11.94 2.76
N LEU A 52 -23.16 -10.64 2.85
CA LEU A 52 -24.41 -10.17 3.42
C LEU A 52 -25.61 -10.65 2.57
N PRO A 53 -26.67 -11.16 3.21
CA PRO A 53 -27.84 -11.67 2.49
C PRO A 53 -28.56 -10.58 1.68
N ASP A 54 -28.47 -9.33 2.14
CA ASP A 54 -29.04 -8.13 1.55
C ASP A 54 -28.00 -7.27 0.81
N PHE A 55 -26.85 -7.85 0.44
CA PHE A 55 -25.79 -7.11 -0.27
C PHE A 55 -26.31 -6.37 -1.52
N GLY A 56 -27.24 -6.99 -2.25
CA GLY A 56 -27.81 -6.41 -3.48
C GLY A 56 -28.71 -5.18 -3.27
N ASP A 57 -29.08 -4.87 -2.03
CA ASP A 57 -29.96 -3.75 -1.70
C ASP A 57 -29.20 -2.42 -1.57
N TYR A 58 -27.86 -2.47 -1.49
CA TYR A 58 -27.01 -1.29 -1.36
C TYR A 58 -26.63 -0.71 -2.73
N ASP A 59 -26.85 0.58 -2.93
CA ASP A 59 -26.30 1.29 -4.09
C ASP A 59 -24.82 1.58 -3.87
N LEU A 60 -23.96 0.83 -4.57
CA LEU A 60 -22.50 0.95 -4.51
C LEU A 60 -21.91 1.62 -5.77
N SER A 61 -22.75 2.16 -6.66
CA SER A 61 -22.32 2.72 -7.95
C SER A 61 -21.39 3.94 -7.84
N SER A 62 -21.32 4.55 -6.66
CA SER A 62 -20.42 5.68 -6.38
C SER A 62 -18.97 5.27 -6.11
N LEU A 63 -18.72 4.00 -5.76
CA LEU A 63 -17.38 3.49 -5.54
C LEU A 63 -16.59 3.42 -6.85
N ARG A 64 -15.31 3.77 -6.79
CA ARG A 64 -14.39 3.69 -7.94
C ARG A 64 -13.05 3.03 -7.64
N SER A 65 -12.53 3.21 -6.42
CA SER A 65 -11.19 2.78 -6.01
C SER A 65 -11.20 2.49 -4.52
N ASP A 66 -10.25 1.68 -4.04
CA ASP A 66 -9.63 1.85 -2.72
C ASP A 66 -8.38 0.97 -2.60
N VAL A 67 -7.88 0.81 -1.37
CA VAL A 67 -6.76 0.00 -0.97
C VAL A 67 -7.25 -1.21 -0.18
N MET A 68 -6.81 -2.37 -0.62
CA MET A 68 -6.82 -3.58 0.20
C MET A 68 -5.41 -3.88 0.69
N ALA A 69 -5.26 -4.11 1.99
CA ALA A 69 -3.94 -4.27 2.61
C ALA A 69 -4.00 -5.16 3.85
N GLY A 70 -2.84 -5.58 4.36
CA GLY A 70 -2.70 -6.27 5.64
C GLY A 70 -2.66 -7.81 5.56
N SER A 71 -3.17 -8.41 4.48
CA SER A 71 -2.97 -9.83 4.18
C SER A 71 -3.03 -10.07 2.66
N PRO A 72 -2.52 -11.21 2.17
CA PRO A 72 -2.69 -11.60 0.77
C PRO A 72 -4.17 -11.63 0.39
N CYS A 73 -4.51 -11.05 -0.76
CA CYS A 73 -5.88 -11.03 -1.25
C CYS A 73 -6.12 -12.18 -2.24
N PRO A 74 -7.07 -13.09 -1.98
CA PRO A 74 -7.41 -14.15 -2.93
C PRO A 74 -7.98 -13.60 -4.23
N MET A 75 -7.64 -14.25 -5.36
CA MET A 75 -8.04 -13.74 -6.67
C MET A 75 -9.57 -13.59 -6.81
N GLU A 76 -10.30 -14.58 -6.29
CA GLU A 76 -11.76 -14.57 -6.37
C GLU A 76 -12.39 -13.37 -5.65
N VAL A 77 -11.80 -12.93 -4.54
CA VAL A 77 -12.30 -11.79 -3.75
C VAL A 77 -12.12 -10.49 -4.52
N MET A 78 -10.92 -10.25 -5.07
CA MET A 78 -10.69 -9.05 -5.89
C MET A 78 -11.65 -8.97 -7.07
N ARG A 79 -11.88 -10.09 -7.77
CA ARG A 79 -12.80 -10.12 -8.90
C ARG A 79 -14.23 -9.76 -8.47
N LYS A 80 -14.71 -10.32 -7.36
CA LYS A 80 -16.04 -9.97 -6.81
C LYS A 80 -16.11 -8.51 -6.39
N VAL A 81 -15.06 -7.95 -5.79
CA VAL A 81 -15.01 -6.53 -5.40
C VAL A 81 -15.08 -5.62 -6.65
N ILE A 82 -14.32 -5.94 -7.70
CA ILE A 82 -14.36 -5.20 -8.96
C ILE A 82 -15.75 -5.30 -9.60
N ASP A 83 -16.26 -6.52 -9.76
CA ASP A 83 -17.49 -6.79 -10.51
C ASP A 83 -18.76 -6.32 -9.77
N LYS A 84 -18.80 -6.47 -8.44
CA LYS A 84 -20.01 -6.22 -7.63
C LYS A 84 -19.98 -4.91 -6.84
N MET A 85 -18.80 -4.36 -6.55
CA MET A 85 -18.66 -3.10 -5.80
C MET A 85 -18.10 -1.98 -6.69
N HIS A 86 -17.93 -2.23 -8.00
CA HIS A 86 -17.49 -1.24 -9.01
C HIS A 86 -16.08 -0.65 -8.77
N MET A 87 -15.26 -1.30 -7.97
CA MET A 87 -13.92 -0.81 -7.59
C MET A 87 -12.85 -1.24 -8.59
N SER A 88 -12.96 -0.79 -9.84
CA SER A 88 -12.02 -1.14 -10.92
C SER A 88 -10.59 -0.64 -10.66
N GLU A 89 -10.43 0.42 -9.87
CA GLU A 89 -9.13 1.01 -9.50
C GLU A 89 -8.63 0.51 -8.14
N VAL A 90 -9.08 -0.66 -7.66
CA VAL A 90 -8.63 -1.23 -6.37
C VAL A 90 -7.13 -1.55 -6.41
N ALA A 91 -6.40 -1.08 -5.41
CA ALA A 91 -4.96 -1.26 -5.27
C ALA A 91 -4.61 -2.13 -4.05
N ILE A 92 -3.49 -2.83 -4.13
CA ILE A 92 -2.90 -3.55 -3.00
C ILE A 92 -1.77 -2.73 -2.42
N CYS A 93 -1.76 -2.58 -1.10
CA CYS A 93 -0.67 -1.92 -0.38
C CYS A 93 0.01 -2.90 0.57
N TYR A 94 1.33 -2.78 0.65
CA TYR A 94 2.16 -3.44 1.65
C TYR A 94 2.92 -2.42 2.48
N GLY A 95 2.92 -2.64 3.78
CA GLY A 95 3.74 -1.93 4.73
C GLY A 95 3.48 -2.42 6.14
N MET A 96 4.13 -1.76 7.08
CA MET A 96 4.09 -2.12 8.49
C MET A 96 3.89 -0.84 9.32
N THR A 97 3.51 -0.97 10.58
CA THR A 97 3.37 0.19 11.47
C THR A 97 4.70 0.93 11.66
N GLU A 98 5.81 0.23 11.46
CA GLU A 98 7.20 0.65 11.49
C GLU A 98 7.59 1.45 10.24
N THR A 99 6.80 1.40 9.16
CA THR A 99 7.06 2.08 7.89
C THR A 99 6.00 3.14 7.54
N SER A 100 5.19 3.55 8.52
CA SER A 100 4.31 4.73 8.49
C SER A 100 3.57 5.06 7.18
N PRO A 101 2.56 4.30 6.74
CA PRO A 101 2.26 2.89 7.02
C PRO A 101 2.46 1.98 5.80
N VAL A 102 2.79 2.54 4.62
CA VAL A 102 2.91 1.84 3.34
C VAL A 102 4.31 2.06 2.77
N SER A 103 4.90 0.99 2.26
CA SER A 103 6.17 1.04 1.52
C SER A 103 6.00 0.65 0.06
N PHE A 104 5.00 -0.18 -0.28
CA PHE A 104 4.72 -0.61 -1.65
C PHE A 104 3.24 -0.52 -1.95
N GLN A 105 2.93 -0.23 -3.22
CA GLN A 105 1.56 -0.17 -3.70
C GLN A 105 1.48 -0.54 -5.19
N THR A 106 0.45 -1.27 -5.56
CA THR A 106 0.04 -1.46 -6.96
C THR A 106 -0.69 -0.23 -7.46
N ARG A 107 -0.60 0.04 -8.75
CA ARG A 107 -1.27 1.19 -9.37
C ARG A 107 -2.66 0.81 -9.87
N ALA A 108 -3.50 1.82 -10.04
CA ALA A 108 -4.86 1.66 -10.58
C ALA A 108 -4.87 1.05 -11.99
N ASP A 109 -3.77 1.16 -12.75
CA ASP A 109 -3.60 0.60 -14.09
C ASP A 109 -2.84 -0.74 -14.11
N ASP A 110 -2.42 -1.26 -12.95
CA ASP A 110 -1.79 -2.58 -12.90
C ASP A 110 -2.85 -3.67 -13.16
N SER A 111 -2.48 -4.70 -13.93
CA SER A 111 -3.36 -5.84 -14.19
C SER A 111 -3.75 -6.57 -12.92
N LEU A 112 -4.93 -7.16 -12.92
CA LEU A 112 -5.48 -7.89 -11.79
C LEU A 112 -4.53 -8.98 -11.23
N ASP A 113 -3.85 -9.73 -12.10
CA ASP A 113 -2.85 -10.74 -11.70
C ASP A 113 -1.69 -10.11 -10.92
N ARG A 114 -1.22 -8.93 -11.33
CA ARG A 114 -0.15 -8.20 -10.62
C ARG A 114 -0.62 -7.72 -9.26
N CYS A 115 -1.89 -7.33 -9.14
CA CYS A 115 -2.47 -6.96 -7.85
C CYS A 115 -2.51 -8.15 -6.89
N VAL A 116 -2.77 -9.35 -7.37
CA VAL A 116 -2.85 -10.55 -6.52
C VAL A 116 -1.49 -11.17 -6.22
N GLU A 117 -0.59 -11.20 -7.20
CA GLU A 117 0.70 -11.89 -7.09
C GLU A 117 1.80 -11.01 -6.51
N THR A 118 1.62 -9.69 -6.48
CA THR A 118 2.64 -8.74 -6.04
C THR A 118 2.08 -7.68 -5.12
N VAL A 119 2.96 -7.03 -4.37
CA VAL A 119 2.63 -5.85 -3.57
C VAL A 119 2.86 -4.54 -4.33
N GLY A 120 3.14 -4.63 -5.63
CA GLY A 120 3.36 -3.48 -6.51
C GLY A 120 4.76 -2.88 -6.40
N ARG A 121 4.83 -1.54 -6.50
CA ARG A 121 6.08 -0.78 -6.60
C ARG A 121 6.38 -0.05 -5.29
N VAL A 122 7.66 0.11 -4.99
CA VAL A 122 8.12 0.89 -3.83
C VAL A 122 7.68 2.37 -3.97
N HIS A 123 7.20 2.96 -2.87
CA HIS A 123 6.83 4.38 -2.79
C HIS A 123 8.07 5.28 -2.88
N PRO A 124 8.09 6.33 -3.69
CA PRO A 124 9.20 7.29 -3.69
C PRO A 124 9.20 8.21 -2.45
N PRO A 125 10.37 8.61 -1.90
CA PRO A 125 11.73 8.11 -2.12
C PRO A 125 12.14 7.07 -1.05
N VAL A 126 11.43 5.94 -0.97
CA VAL A 126 11.82 4.80 -0.12
C VAL A 126 12.76 3.88 -0.89
N GLU A 127 13.80 3.40 -0.22
CA GLU A 127 14.76 2.44 -0.73
C GLU A 127 14.54 1.07 -0.09
N VAL A 128 14.69 0.01 -0.87
CA VAL A 128 14.42 -1.37 -0.45
C VAL A 128 15.50 -2.31 -0.96
N LYS A 129 15.84 -3.30 -0.15
CA LYS A 129 16.71 -4.41 -0.55
C LYS A 129 16.19 -5.72 0.05
N ILE A 130 16.48 -6.83 -0.62
CA ILE A 130 16.28 -8.17 -0.09
C ILE A 130 17.66 -8.70 0.31
N VAL A 131 17.79 -9.24 1.52
CA VAL A 131 19.07 -9.74 2.04
C VAL A 131 18.98 -11.21 2.42
N ASP A 132 20.09 -11.91 2.34
CA ASP A 132 20.22 -13.22 2.97
C ASP A 132 20.39 -13.00 4.48
N PRO A 133 19.50 -13.54 5.33
CA PRO A 133 19.55 -13.33 6.77
C PRO A 133 20.77 -13.96 7.45
N SER A 134 21.43 -14.95 6.82
CA SER A 134 22.61 -15.63 7.37
C SER A 134 23.90 -14.83 7.17
N VAL A 135 24.02 -14.10 6.06
CA VAL A 135 25.24 -13.34 5.70
C VAL A 135 25.05 -11.83 5.70
N GLY A 136 23.82 -11.32 5.68
CA GLY A 136 23.49 -9.88 5.68
C GLY A 136 23.67 -9.17 4.34
N GLU A 137 24.07 -9.90 3.29
CA GLU A 137 24.34 -9.38 1.95
C GLU A 137 23.09 -9.37 1.06
N THR A 138 23.07 -8.45 0.08
CA THR A 138 21.97 -8.35 -0.87
C THR A 138 21.95 -9.52 -1.84
N VAL A 139 20.78 -10.14 -2.02
CA VAL A 139 20.60 -11.26 -2.96
C VAL A 139 20.19 -10.77 -4.35
N PRO A 140 20.44 -11.58 -5.42
CA PRO A 140 19.95 -11.30 -6.76
C PRO A 140 18.43 -11.21 -6.85
N ARG A 141 17.92 -10.51 -7.88
CA ARG A 141 16.49 -10.47 -8.17
C ARG A 141 15.95 -11.88 -8.44
N GLY A 142 14.78 -12.18 -7.89
CA GLY A 142 14.15 -13.50 -7.99
C GLY A 142 14.52 -14.45 -6.84
N THR A 143 15.46 -14.09 -5.98
CA THR A 143 15.83 -14.87 -4.80
C THR A 143 15.02 -14.42 -3.58
N VAL A 144 14.49 -15.38 -2.83
CA VAL A 144 13.79 -15.13 -1.56
C VAL A 144 14.80 -14.74 -0.48
N GLY A 145 14.46 -13.76 0.35
CA GLY A 145 15.27 -13.32 1.48
C GLY A 145 14.50 -12.36 2.40
N GLU A 146 15.21 -11.75 3.34
CA GLU A 146 14.65 -10.81 4.31
C GLU A 146 14.46 -9.42 3.70
N PHE A 147 13.30 -8.81 3.97
CA PHE A 147 12.94 -7.49 3.47
C PHE A 147 13.52 -6.38 4.34
N HIS A 148 14.36 -5.52 3.75
CA HIS A 148 14.90 -4.32 4.40
C HIS A 148 14.42 -3.07 3.68
N THR A 149 14.01 -2.06 4.45
CA THR A 149 13.57 -0.77 3.94
C THR A 149 14.25 0.40 4.64
N ARG A 150 14.50 1.47 3.88
CA ARG A 150 15.06 2.73 4.37
C ARG A 150 14.32 3.89 3.74
N GLY A 151 13.88 4.83 4.55
CA GLY A 151 13.22 6.02 4.04
C GLY A 151 12.72 6.93 5.15
N TYR A 152 12.12 8.05 4.76
CA TYR A 152 11.51 9.01 5.67
C TYR A 152 10.37 8.41 6.51
N SER A 153 9.72 7.36 5.98
CA SER A 153 8.57 6.69 6.57
C SER A 153 8.96 5.67 7.65
N VAL A 154 10.24 5.30 7.75
CA VAL A 154 10.72 4.35 8.76
C VAL A 154 10.72 5.00 10.14
N ARG A 155 9.98 4.40 11.07
CA ARG A 155 9.88 4.83 12.46
C ARG A 155 11.27 4.88 13.07
N ARG A 156 11.53 5.93 13.85
CA ARG A 156 12.77 6.01 14.63
C ARG A 156 12.72 5.00 15.77
N ALA A 157 13.80 4.24 15.93
CA ALA A 157 14.01 3.48 17.15
C ALA A 157 14.07 4.44 18.35
N ALA A 158 13.38 4.10 19.43
CA ALA A 158 13.38 4.91 20.65
C ALA A 158 14.81 5.08 21.17
N GLY A 159 15.23 6.33 21.41
CA GLY A 159 16.53 6.64 22.02
C GLY A 159 17.72 6.88 21.08
N VAL A 160 17.58 6.75 19.75
CA VAL A 160 18.70 7.01 18.82
C VAL A 160 18.86 8.53 18.55
N ARG A 161 19.77 9.18 19.27
CA ARG A 161 20.28 10.53 18.94
C ARG A 161 21.02 10.46 17.59
N ARG A 162 20.69 11.35 16.64
CA ARG A 162 21.39 11.43 15.35
C ARG A 162 22.90 11.58 15.58
N ARG A 163 23.70 10.56 15.24
CA ARG A 163 25.05 10.84 14.77
C ARG A 163 24.92 11.52 13.40
N ARG A 164 25.57 12.67 13.26
CA ARG A 164 25.65 13.44 12.02
C ARG A 164 26.06 12.46 10.90
N PRO A 165 25.33 12.37 9.76
CA PRO A 165 25.73 11.47 8.69
C PRO A 165 27.12 11.88 8.21
N ALA A 166 28.07 10.93 8.19
CA ALA A 166 29.34 11.15 7.51
C ALA A 166 29.04 11.40 6.03
N ARG A 167 29.64 12.46 5.45
CA ARG A 167 29.51 12.75 4.03
C ARG A 167 29.98 11.52 3.24
N PRO A 168 29.18 10.95 2.32
CA PRO A 168 29.70 9.94 1.41
C PRO A 168 30.67 10.61 0.45
N SER A 169 31.94 10.24 0.51
CA SER A 169 32.91 10.54 -0.54
C SER A 169 32.64 9.61 -1.71
N ILE A 170 32.10 10.16 -2.80
CA ILE A 170 32.03 9.46 -4.09
C ILE A 170 33.44 9.52 -4.69
N PRO A 171 34.07 8.40 -5.08
CA PRO A 171 35.35 8.43 -5.76
C PRO A 171 35.17 9.08 -7.13
N THR A 172 35.86 10.20 -7.38
CA THR A 172 35.95 10.79 -8.72
C THR A 172 36.74 9.85 -9.62
N ALA A 173 36.07 9.23 -10.60
CA ALA A 173 36.72 8.54 -11.69
C ALA A 173 37.56 9.54 -12.51
N GLY A 174 38.80 9.16 -12.80
CA GLY A 174 39.81 10.00 -13.43
C GLY A 174 39.42 10.43 -14.85
N CYS A 175 39.64 11.70 -15.14
CA CYS A 175 39.67 12.25 -16.48
C CYS A 175 41.11 12.71 -16.73
N THR A 176 41.87 11.94 -17.50
CA THR A 176 43.19 12.35 -18.00
C THR A 176 43.00 13.46 -19.04
N PRO A 177 43.73 14.59 -18.98
CA PRO A 177 43.67 15.60 -20.02
C PRO A 177 44.44 15.11 -21.26
N GLY A 178 43.76 15.05 -22.40
CA GLY A 178 44.41 14.89 -23.70
C GLY A 178 45.20 16.14 -24.05
N THR A 179 46.49 15.98 -24.36
CA THR A 179 47.35 17.01 -24.94
C THR A 179 47.07 17.12 -26.44
N SER A 180 46.66 18.31 -26.88
CA SER A 180 46.64 18.72 -28.28
C SER A 180 47.98 19.34 -28.68
N THR A 181 48.65 18.73 -29.65
CA THR A 181 49.48 19.39 -30.68
C THR A 181 49.31 18.63 -31.97
#